data_AF-A0A930F4S1-F1
#
_entry.id   AF-A0A930F4S1-F1
#
_cell.length_a   1.000
_cell.length_b   1.000
_cell.length_c   1.000
_cell.angle_alpha   90.00
_cell.angle_beta   90.00
_cell.angle_gamma   90.00
#
_symmetry.space_group_name_H-M   'P 1'
#
loop_
_entity.id
_entity.type
_entity.pdbx_description
1 polymer ?
#
loop_
_entity_poly.entity_id
_entity_poly.type
_entity_poly.pdbx_seq_one_letter_code
_entity_poly.pdbx_strand_id
1 'polypeptide(L)'
;PRHLIRNIPFIGRIAYSQRLFSYDNTLIELIRHTIEFIKSKSYGSIILSDIKEEVNLIVNATQSYRACDRQKIIEQNKKNIIRHAYFREYSALQRLCILILKSEKHDIGGGIQNSYGILFDGAWLWEEYINILLNSHFYHPKNKSKSGAQQLFSDGRGLIYPDFISKSTAPRSIVDAKYKPIDNIRGRDYLQVLAYMYRFDAYKGYYIYPESNEQVPEILKLNSGSTY
;
A
#
# COMPACT_ATOMS: atom_id res chain seq x y z
N PRO A 1 29.77 31.45 -29.40
CA PRO A 1 28.99 32.24 -28.40
C PRO A 1 27.56 32.52 -28.91
N ARG A 2 26.51 32.17 -28.14
CA ARG A 2 25.09 32.26 -28.60
C ARG A 2 24.70 33.64 -29.14
N HIS A 3 25.24 34.70 -28.55
CA HIS A 3 24.97 36.07 -28.96
C HIS A 3 25.51 36.36 -30.37
N LEU A 4 26.76 35.99 -30.67
CA LEU A 4 27.36 36.18 -31.99
C LEU A 4 26.64 35.40 -33.10
N ILE A 5 26.02 34.26 -32.78
CA ILE A 5 25.29 33.45 -33.78
C ILE A 5 23.90 34.03 -34.06
N ARG A 6 23.23 34.61 -33.05
CA ARG A 6 21.82 35.02 -33.14
C ARG A 6 21.61 36.51 -33.39
N ASN A 7 22.66 37.32 -33.25
CA ASN A 7 22.59 38.78 -33.36
C ASN A 7 23.27 39.30 -34.65
N ILE A 8 23.15 38.55 -35.75
CA ILE A 8 23.61 38.97 -37.09
C ILE A 8 22.42 38.88 -38.06
N PRO A 9 22.08 39.97 -38.78
CA PRO A 9 22.54 41.35 -38.59
C PRO A 9 22.13 41.87 -37.20
N PHE A 10 22.78 42.94 -36.72
CA PHE A 10 22.58 43.47 -35.37
C PHE A 10 21.17 44.06 -35.22
N ILE A 11 20.23 43.28 -34.67
CA ILE A 11 18.80 43.62 -34.54
C ILE A 11 18.49 44.19 -33.13
N GLY A 12 19.52 44.51 -32.34
CA GLY A 12 19.37 45.02 -30.97
C GLY A 12 18.89 43.97 -29.95
N ARG A 13 19.00 42.67 -30.27
CA ARG A 13 18.62 41.57 -29.36
C ARG A 13 19.84 41.00 -28.64
N ILE A 14 19.82 41.02 -27.30
CA ILE A 14 20.90 40.47 -26.48
C ILE A 14 20.59 39.03 -26.09
N ALA A 15 21.56 38.12 -26.25
CA ALA A 15 21.42 36.74 -25.80
C ALA A 15 22.09 36.61 -24.43
N TYR A 16 21.29 36.39 -23.39
CA TYR A 16 21.75 36.18 -22.02
C TYR A 16 21.22 34.86 -21.47
N SER A 17 21.79 34.41 -20.35
CA SER A 17 21.31 33.24 -19.62
C SER A 17 20.76 33.72 -18.29
N GLN A 18 19.52 33.34 -17.97
CA GLN A 18 18.87 33.64 -16.70
C GLN A 18 18.41 32.35 -16.05
N ARG A 19 18.52 32.27 -14.72
CA ARG A 19 17.85 31.23 -13.93
C ARG A 19 16.54 31.81 -13.45
N LEU A 20 15.44 31.29 -14.00
CA LEU A 20 14.09 31.64 -13.60
C LEU A 20 13.48 30.47 -12.83
N PHE A 21 12.73 30.78 -11.78
CA PHE A 21 11.94 29.78 -11.07
C PHE A 21 10.70 29.46 -11.91
N SER A 22 10.52 28.19 -12.26
CA SER A 22 9.33 27.70 -12.98
C SER A 22 8.63 26.66 -12.13
N TYR A 23 7.35 26.90 -11.86
CA TYR A 23 6.46 25.92 -11.22
C TYR A 23 6.19 24.75 -12.16
N ASP A 24 6.12 25.02 -13.47
CA ASP A 24 6.01 24.00 -14.51
C ASP A 24 7.39 23.37 -14.74
N ASN A 25 7.61 22.22 -14.11
CA ASN A 25 8.85 21.44 -14.20
C ASN A 25 8.54 19.94 -14.34
N THR A 26 9.56 19.16 -14.71
CA THR A 26 9.38 17.74 -15.06
C THR A 26 8.79 16.90 -13.92
N LEU A 27 9.04 17.25 -12.67
CA LEU A 27 8.50 16.52 -11.51
C LEU A 27 7.01 16.83 -11.32
N ILE A 28 6.62 18.10 -11.37
CA ILE A 28 5.21 18.49 -11.23
C ILE A 28 4.40 17.96 -12.42
N GLU A 29 4.95 17.98 -13.63
CA GLU A 29 4.36 17.33 -14.81
C GLU A 29 4.19 15.81 -14.62
N LEU A 30 5.15 15.13 -13.98
CA LEU A 30 5.02 13.70 -13.65
C LEU A 30 3.87 13.45 -12.68
N ILE A 31 3.73 14.30 -11.65
CA ILE A 31 2.63 14.24 -10.69
C ILE A 31 1.30 14.50 -11.41
N ARG A 32 1.24 15.52 -12.27
CA ARG A 32 0.08 15.85 -13.11
C ARG A 32 -0.36 14.66 -13.97
N HIS A 33 0.58 14.02 -14.67
CA HIS A 33 0.30 12.80 -15.44
C HIS A 33 -0.22 11.66 -14.58
N THR A 34 0.29 11.51 -13.35
CA THR A 34 -0.16 10.48 -12.39
C THR A 34 -1.58 10.76 -11.92
N ILE A 35 -1.92 12.01 -11.61
CA ILE A 35 -3.29 12.41 -11.23
C ILE A 35 -4.27 12.13 -12.36
N GLU A 36 -3.95 12.53 -13.58
CA GLU A 36 -4.81 12.29 -14.75
C GLU A 36 -4.95 10.78 -15.06
N PHE A 37 -3.93 9.98 -14.75
CA PHE A 37 -4.04 8.52 -14.78
C PHE A 37 -4.99 7.99 -13.69
N ILE A 38 -4.89 8.46 -12.45
CA ILE A 38 -5.78 8.02 -11.37
C ILE A 38 -7.23 8.39 -11.69
N LYS A 39 -7.48 9.59 -12.25
CA LYS A 39 -8.82 10.02 -12.70
C LYS A 39 -9.48 9.08 -13.70
N SER A 40 -8.71 8.36 -14.52
CA SER A 40 -9.27 7.43 -15.52
C SER A 40 -9.69 6.07 -14.93
N LYS A 41 -9.37 5.79 -13.66
CA LYS A 41 -9.72 4.53 -12.98
C LYS A 41 -11.03 4.66 -12.23
N SER A 42 -11.74 3.53 -12.06
CA SER A 42 -13.05 3.48 -11.38
C SER A 42 -13.02 4.01 -9.93
N TYR A 43 -11.91 3.79 -9.22
CA TYR A 43 -11.67 4.28 -7.86
C TYR A 43 -11.09 5.70 -7.81
N GLY A 44 -10.78 6.31 -8.95
CA GLY A 44 -10.08 7.59 -9.02
C GLY A 44 -10.87 8.75 -8.43
N SER A 45 -12.17 8.78 -8.66
CA SER A 45 -13.06 9.83 -8.13
C SER A 45 -13.10 9.84 -6.60
N ILE A 46 -13.08 8.66 -5.97
CA ILE A 46 -13.11 8.49 -4.51
C ILE A 46 -11.79 8.99 -3.90
N ILE A 47 -10.65 8.68 -4.51
CA ILE A 47 -9.35 9.12 -3.98
C ILE A 47 -9.17 10.64 -4.14
N LEU A 48 -9.59 11.18 -5.29
CA LEU A 48 -9.33 12.57 -5.64
C LEU A 48 -10.37 13.56 -5.10
N SER A 49 -11.51 13.08 -4.58
CA SER A 49 -12.50 13.96 -3.93
C SER A 49 -11.94 14.65 -2.70
N ASP A 50 -11.10 13.93 -1.94
CA ASP A 50 -10.60 14.38 -0.64
C ASP A 50 -9.43 15.38 -0.78
N ILE A 51 -8.82 15.47 -1.97
CA ILE A 51 -7.63 16.30 -2.25
C ILE A 51 -7.84 17.25 -3.43
N LYS A 52 -9.07 17.75 -3.58
CA LYS A 52 -9.48 18.54 -4.76
C LYS A 52 -8.68 19.85 -4.89
N GLU A 53 -8.36 20.51 -3.79
CA GLU A 53 -7.63 21.77 -3.79
C GLU A 53 -6.17 21.57 -4.24
N GLU A 54 -5.51 20.55 -3.72
CA GLU A 54 -4.13 20.17 -4.08
C GLU A 54 -4.05 19.77 -5.55
N VAL A 55 -5.03 19.01 -6.04
CA VAL A 55 -5.12 18.66 -7.47
C VAL A 55 -5.21 19.93 -8.32
N ASN A 56 -6.04 20.91 -7.92
CA ASN A 56 -6.18 22.17 -8.65
C ASN A 56 -4.88 22.98 -8.66
N LEU A 57 -4.12 23.00 -7.57
CA LEU A 57 -2.80 23.65 -7.52
C LEU A 57 -1.84 23.06 -8.55
N ILE A 58 -1.80 21.72 -8.66
CA ILE A 58 -0.96 21.04 -9.64
C ILE A 58 -1.44 21.35 -11.07
N VAL A 59 -2.76 21.30 -11.32
CA VAL A 59 -3.33 21.65 -12.65
C VAL A 59 -2.92 23.06 -13.06
N ASN A 60 -3.06 24.02 -12.15
CA ASN A 60 -2.76 25.42 -12.41
C ASN A 60 -1.25 25.68 -12.59
N ALA A 61 -0.39 24.90 -11.93
CA ALA A 61 1.05 24.98 -12.05
C ALA A 61 1.58 24.38 -13.37
N THR A 62 0.88 23.41 -13.96
CA THR A 62 1.28 22.72 -15.20
C THR A 62 0.39 23.11 -16.38
N GLN A 63 0.45 24.39 -16.78
CA GLN A 63 -0.34 24.87 -17.92
C GLN A 63 0.17 24.32 -19.26
N SER A 64 1.43 23.87 -19.33
CA SER A 64 1.99 23.27 -20.54
C SER A 64 1.68 21.77 -20.70
N TYR A 65 0.90 21.19 -19.77
CA TYR A 65 0.54 19.78 -19.76
C TYR A 65 -0.06 19.30 -21.08
N ARG A 66 0.45 18.17 -21.57
CA ARG A 66 -0.10 17.47 -22.74
C ARG A 66 -0.12 15.97 -22.50
N ALA A 67 -1.29 15.36 -22.65
CA ALA A 67 -1.46 13.92 -22.43
C ALA A 67 -0.49 13.04 -23.25
N CYS A 68 -0.14 13.47 -24.47
CA CYS A 68 0.79 12.76 -25.35
C CYS A 68 2.26 12.78 -24.86
N ASP A 69 2.64 13.71 -23.98
CA ASP A 69 4.02 13.82 -23.48
C ASP A 69 4.34 12.83 -22.34
N ARG A 70 3.38 11.99 -21.93
CA ARG A 70 3.50 11.05 -20.80
C ARG A 70 4.81 10.25 -20.82
N GLN A 71 5.12 9.58 -21.94
CA GLN A 71 6.32 8.73 -22.03
C GLN A 71 7.61 9.57 -21.92
N LYS A 72 7.61 10.76 -22.53
CA LYS A 72 8.74 11.68 -22.50
C LYS A 72 9.01 12.17 -21.07
N ILE A 73 7.96 12.55 -20.34
CA ILE A 73 8.07 12.98 -18.94
C ILE A 73 8.58 11.84 -18.03
N ILE A 74 8.09 10.61 -18.24
CA ILE A 74 8.58 9.44 -17.50
C ILE A 74 10.09 9.21 -17.74
N GLU A 75 10.55 9.23 -18.99
CA GLU A 75 11.97 9.03 -19.30
C GLU A 75 12.86 10.15 -18.77
N GLN A 76 12.39 11.40 -18.81
CA GLN A 76 13.12 12.53 -18.22
C GLN A 76 13.27 12.38 -16.70
N ASN A 77 12.22 11.96 -15.99
CA ASN A 77 12.27 11.76 -14.55
C ASN A 77 13.13 10.56 -14.13
N LYS A 78 13.18 9.49 -14.92
CA LYS A 78 14.11 8.37 -14.68
C LYS A 78 15.57 8.79 -14.81
N LYS A 79 15.90 9.64 -15.79
CA LYS A 79 17.27 10.14 -15.97
C LYS A 79 17.65 11.12 -14.85
N ASN A 80 16.68 11.90 -14.39
CA ASN A 80 16.87 12.95 -13.38
C ASN A 80 16.25 12.54 -12.03
N ILE A 81 16.77 11.48 -11.42
CA ILE A 81 16.35 11.07 -10.07
C ILE A 81 16.78 12.15 -9.09
N ILE A 82 15.86 12.52 -8.20
CA ILE A 82 16.14 13.45 -7.10
C ILE A 82 17.09 12.76 -6.11
N ARG A 83 18.33 13.28 -6.04
CA ARG A 83 19.41 12.76 -5.19
C ARG A 83 19.70 13.63 -3.97
N HIS A 84 19.20 14.87 -3.96
CA HIS A 84 19.53 15.82 -2.92
C HIS A 84 18.76 15.54 -1.62
N ALA A 85 19.46 15.54 -0.48
CA ALA A 85 18.92 15.13 0.81
C ALA A 85 17.68 15.96 1.24
N TYR A 86 17.67 17.26 0.93
CA TYR A 86 16.55 18.16 1.21
C TYR A 86 15.24 17.72 0.50
N PHE A 87 15.32 17.04 -0.64
CA PHE A 87 14.16 16.64 -1.44
C PHE A 87 13.89 15.12 -1.37
N ARG A 88 14.23 14.49 -0.24
CA ARG A 88 14.12 13.03 -0.08
C ARG A 88 12.68 12.54 -0.25
N GLU A 89 11.69 13.24 0.28
CA GLU A 89 10.27 12.89 0.15
C GLU A 89 9.80 12.93 -1.31
N TYR A 90 10.24 13.94 -2.06
CA TYR A 90 9.99 14.02 -3.50
C TYR A 90 10.63 12.88 -4.28
N SER A 91 11.77 12.34 -3.83
CA SER A 91 12.37 11.15 -4.44
C SER A 91 11.48 9.92 -4.28
N ALA A 92 10.84 9.74 -3.11
CA ALA A 92 9.88 8.66 -2.89
C ALA A 92 8.63 8.85 -3.77
N LEU A 93 8.08 10.06 -3.82
CA LEU A 93 6.94 10.39 -4.67
C LEU A 93 7.25 10.19 -6.16
N GLN A 94 8.41 10.64 -6.64
CA GLN A 94 8.85 10.47 -8.02
C GLN A 94 8.88 8.99 -8.41
N ARG A 95 9.43 8.13 -7.54
CA ARG A 95 9.46 6.68 -7.75
C ARG A 95 8.05 6.11 -7.80
N LEU A 96 7.19 6.50 -6.87
CA LEU A 96 5.79 6.05 -6.82
C LEU A 96 5.01 6.46 -8.08
N CYS A 97 5.15 7.69 -8.55
CA CYS A 97 4.52 8.16 -9.79
C CYS A 97 4.99 7.35 -11.01
N ILE A 98 6.29 7.08 -11.12
CA ILE A 98 6.85 6.24 -12.21
C ILE A 98 6.30 4.81 -12.12
N LEU A 99 6.22 4.25 -10.91
CA LEU A 99 5.62 2.93 -10.64
C LEU A 99 4.18 2.89 -11.17
N ILE A 100 3.31 3.78 -10.68
CA ILE A 100 1.89 3.85 -11.05
C ILE A 100 1.71 3.97 -12.57
N LEU A 101 2.43 4.91 -13.20
CA LEU A 101 2.29 5.17 -14.64
C LEU A 101 2.84 4.03 -15.52
N LYS A 102 3.72 3.18 -15.00
CA LYS A 102 4.26 2.02 -15.71
C LYS A 102 3.43 0.76 -15.52
N SER A 103 2.85 0.55 -14.35
CA SER A 103 2.17 -0.70 -13.99
C SER A 103 0.92 -0.98 -14.84
N GLU A 104 0.40 -0.01 -15.59
CA GLU A 104 -0.62 -0.23 -16.62
C GLU A 104 -0.12 -1.04 -17.83
N LYS A 105 1.19 -1.10 -18.08
CA LYS A 105 1.79 -1.80 -19.24
C LYS A 105 2.35 -3.19 -18.92
N HIS A 106 1.93 -3.85 -17.84
CA HIS A 106 2.30 -5.26 -17.64
C HIS A 106 1.42 -6.17 -18.51
N ASP A 107 1.66 -6.13 -19.82
CA ASP A 107 1.59 -7.37 -20.59
C ASP A 107 2.76 -8.23 -20.10
N ILE A 108 2.44 -9.40 -19.58
CA ILE A 108 3.42 -10.43 -19.20
C ILE A 108 4.03 -10.96 -20.50
N GLY A 109 4.95 -10.19 -21.09
CA GLY A 109 5.46 -10.43 -22.43
C GLY A 109 6.78 -9.73 -22.69
N GLY A 110 7.88 -10.44 -22.43
CA GLY A 110 9.15 -10.27 -23.15
C GLY A 110 9.97 -9.01 -22.85
N GLY A 111 10.72 -9.02 -21.75
CA GLY A 111 11.87 -8.12 -21.61
C GLY A 111 12.44 -8.05 -20.20
N ILE A 112 13.74 -8.33 -20.07
CA ILE A 112 14.52 -8.10 -18.84
C ILE A 112 14.67 -6.58 -18.66
N GLN A 113 13.62 -5.89 -18.22
CA GLN A 113 13.72 -4.51 -17.74
C GLN A 113 12.76 -4.27 -16.58
N ASN A 114 13.34 -4.35 -15.38
CA ASN A 114 12.91 -3.74 -14.11
C ASN A 114 11.39 -3.69 -13.91
N SER A 115 10.85 -4.79 -13.39
CA SER A 115 9.53 -4.83 -12.76
C SER A 115 9.48 -3.80 -11.63
N TYR A 116 8.81 -2.70 -11.88
CA TYR A 116 8.42 -1.72 -10.88
C TYR A 116 7.12 -2.24 -10.25
N GLY A 117 7.24 -3.12 -9.26
CA GLY A 117 6.11 -3.65 -8.49
C GLY A 117 6.31 -3.37 -6.99
N ILE A 118 5.20 -3.13 -6.28
CA ILE A 118 5.22 -3.13 -4.81
C ILE A 118 4.97 -4.57 -4.40
N LEU A 119 5.98 -5.24 -3.85
CA LEU A 119 5.81 -6.52 -3.17
C LEU A 119 5.51 -6.24 -1.70
N PHE A 120 4.36 -6.69 -1.23
CA PHE A 120 3.98 -6.63 0.17
C PHE A 120 3.41 -7.96 0.64
N ASP A 121 3.46 -8.16 1.94
CA ASP A 121 2.92 -9.33 2.62
C ASP A 121 1.40 -9.19 2.74
N GLY A 122 0.67 -9.91 1.87
CA GLY A 122 -0.79 -9.85 1.81
C GLY A 122 -1.48 -10.36 3.08
N ALA A 123 -0.88 -11.33 3.78
CA ALA A 123 -1.40 -11.84 5.05
C ALA A 123 -1.30 -10.76 6.13
N TRP A 124 -0.16 -10.08 6.21
CA TRP A 124 0.00 -8.96 7.13
C TRP A 124 -0.94 -7.79 6.81
N LEU A 125 -1.12 -7.45 5.52
CA LEU A 125 -2.04 -6.37 5.14
C LEU A 125 -3.49 -6.71 5.53
N TRP A 126 -3.90 -7.96 5.33
CA TRP A 126 -5.22 -8.44 5.75
C TRP A 126 -5.41 -8.32 7.27
N GLU A 127 -4.43 -8.77 8.05
CA GLU A 127 -4.43 -8.66 9.51
C GLU A 127 -4.57 -7.21 9.99
N GLU A 128 -3.79 -6.27 9.44
CA GLU A 128 -3.89 -4.85 9.80
C GLU A 128 -5.23 -4.22 9.35
N TYR A 129 -5.77 -4.63 8.20
CA TYR A 129 -7.11 -4.20 7.79
C TYR A 129 -8.19 -4.66 8.77
N ILE A 130 -8.17 -5.93 9.19
CA ILE A 130 -9.09 -6.44 10.21
C ILE A 130 -8.91 -5.73 11.55
N ASN A 131 -7.68 -5.38 11.91
CA ASN A 131 -7.42 -4.58 13.11
C ASN A 131 -8.09 -3.20 13.06
N ILE A 132 -8.16 -2.54 11.90
CA ILE A 132 -8.90 -1.27 11.76
C ILE A 132 -10.39 -1.47 12.12
N LEU A 133 -10.97 -2.60 11.71
CA LEU A 133 -12.38 -2.90 11.97
C LEU A 133 -12.65 -3.32 13.43
N LEU A 134 -11.72 -4.06 14.04
CA LEU A 134 -11.93 -4.70 15.34
C LEU A 134 -11.24 -4.02 16.54
N ASN A 135 -10.44 -2.97 16.32
CA ASN A 135 -9.60 -2.35 17.36
C ASN A 135 -10.38 -1.88 18.61
N SER A 136 -11.66 -1.58 18.49
CA SER A 136 -12.50 -1.13 19.59
C SER A 136 -12.72 -2.25 20.61
N HIS A 137 -12.90 -3.49 20.13
CA HIS A 137 -13.30 -4.64 20.94
C HIS A 137 -12.20 -5.68 21.15
N PHE A 138 -11.10 -5.62 20.40
CA PHE A 138 -10.01 -6.60 20.46
C PHE A 138 -8.65 -5.95 20.71
N TYR A 139 -7.79 -6.66 21.44
CA TYR A 139 -6.35 -6.42 21.48
C TYR A 139 -5.71 -7.13 20.29
N HIS A 140 -4.71 -6.49 19.70
CA HIS A 140 -3.98 -7.00 18.54
C HIS A 140 -2.47 -7.10 18.85
N PRO A 141 -2.01 -8.25 19.40
CA PRO A 141 -0.59 -8.57 19.52
C PRO A 141 0.13 -8.55 18.17
N LYS A 142 1.35 -8.02 18.13
CA LYS A 142 2.11 -7.83 16.88
C LYS A 142 3.46 -8.52 16.93
N ASN A 143 3.61 -9.58 16.14
CA ASN A 143 4.85 -10.36 16.08
C ASN A 143 6.03 -9.54 15.51
N LYS A 144 5.82 -8.74 14.46
CA LYS A 144 6.86 -7.97 13.76
C LYS A 144 7.48 -6.89 14.66
N SER A 145 6.68 -6.26 15.52
CA SER A 145 7.16 -5.29 16.51
C SER A 145 7.40 -5.89 17.90
N LYS A 146 7.25 -7.22 18.05
CA LYS A 146 7.37 -7.96 19.33
C LYS A 146 6.52 -7.35 20.45
N SER A 147 5.34 -6.84 20.12
CA SER A 147 4.44 -6.19 21.06
C SER A 147 3.28 -7.12 21.44
N GLY A 148 2.88 -7.10 22.71
CA GLY A 148 1.73 -7.87 23.21
C GLY A 148 1.94 -9.39 23.25
N ALA A 149 3.19 -9.86 23.18
CA ALA A 149 3.53 -11.27 23.20
C ALA A 149 2.96 -11.99 24.44
N GLN A 150 2.53 -13.24 24.25
CA GLN A 150 1.95 -14.07 25.30
C GLN A 150 2.74 -15.37 25.44
N GLN A 151 2.63 -16.01 26.60
CA GLN A 151 3.29 -17.30 26.87
C GLN A 151 2.25 -18.38 27.06
N LEU A 152 2.37 -19.50 26.35
CA LEU A 152 1.49 -20.67 26.51
C LEU A 152 1.65 -21.33 27.88
N PHE A 153 2.88 -21.44 28.38
CA PHE A 153 3.19 -22.16 29.61
C PHE A 153 3.65 -21.22 30.72
N SER A 154 3.41 -21.61 31.97
CA SER A 154 3.70 -20.81 33.17
C SER A 154 5.18 -20.57 33.42
N ASP A 155 6.05 -21.42 32.88
CA ASP A 155 7.51 -21.31 32.96
C ASP A 155 8.12 -20.39 31.87
N GLY A 156 7.27 -19.65 31.15
CA GLY A 156 7.70 -18.69 30.13
C GLY A 156 8.07 -19.34 28.79
N ARG A 157 7.74 -20.62 28.59
CA ARG A 157 7.87 -21.28 27.28
C ARG A 157 6.61 -21.10 26.43
N GLY A 158 6.80 -21.25 25.12
CA GLY A 158 5.71 -21.18 24.14
C GLY A 158 5.26 -19.75 23.87
N LEU A 159 6.20 -18.90 23.44
CA LEU A 159 5.92 -17.54 23.01
C LEU A 159 4.96 -17.57 21.82
N ILE A 160 3.82 -16.90 21.96
CA ILE A 160 2.76 -16.85 20.95
C ILE A 160 2.28 -15.41 20.73
N TYR A 161 1.73 -15.19 19.53
CA TYR A 161 1.09 -13.97 19.10
C TYR A 161 -0.24 -14.35 18.44
N PRO A 162 -1.33 -14.45 19.21
CA PRO A 162 -2.67 -14.52 18.62
C PRO A 162 -2.95 -13.21 17.89
N ASP A 163 -3.59 -13.27 16.71
CA ASP A 163 -3.88 -12.07 15.94
C ASP A 163 -4.82 -11.15 16.74
N PHE A 164 -5.89 -11.69 17.33
CA PHE A 164 -6.83 -10.88 18.10
C PHE A 164 -7.36 -11.60 19.34
N ILE A 165 -7.37 -10.87 20.46
CA ILE A 165 -7.89 -11.32 21.75
C ILE A 165 -8.97 -10.34 22.21
N SER A 166 -10.18 -10.81 22.51
CA SER A 166 -11.25 -9.89 22.93
C SER A 166 -10.88 -9.16 24.21
N LYS A 167 -11.17 -7.86 24.27
CA LYS A 167 -10.99 -7.04 25.48
C LYS A 167 -11.99 -7.46 26.57
N SER A 168 -13.19 -7.88 26.17
CA SER A 168 -14.15 -8.49 27.09
C SER A 168 -13.61 -9.82 27.62
N THR A 169 -13.77 -10.03 28.92
CA THR A 169 -13.25 -11.19 29.64
C THR A 169 -14.27 -12.31 29.79
N ALA A 170 -15.57 -12.03 29.60
CA ALA A 170 -16.64 -13.01 29.73
C ALA A 170 -17.83 -12.67 28.80
N PRO A 171 -18.09 -13.46 27.74
CA PRO A 171 -17.27 -14.56 27.22
C PRO A 171 -16.05 -14.03 26.44
N ARG A 172 -14.85 -14.57 26.72
CA ARG A 172 -13.66 -14.26 25.91
C ARG A 172 -13.73 -14.95 24.55
N SER A 173 -13.25 -14.27 23.52
CA SER A 173 -13.16 -14.76 22.15
C SER A 173 -11.76 -14.56 21.57
N ILE A 174 -11.34 -15.48 20.72
CA ILE A 174 -10.12 -15.38 19.92
C ILE A 174 -10.49 -15.25 18.46
N VAL A 175 -9.79 -14.39 17.73
CA VAL A 175 -9.94 -14.27 16.28
C VAL A 175 -8.56 -14.42 15.65
N ASP A 176 -8.51 -15.20 14.57
CA ASP A 176 -7.31 -15.54 13.83
C ASP A 176 -7.56 -15.20 12.35
N ALA A 177 -6.78 -14.26 11.82
CA ALA A 177 -6.95 -13.73 10.48
C ALA A 177 -6.16 -14.57 9.48
N LYS A 178 -6.82 -15.07 8.43
CA LYS A 178 -6.19 -15.92 7.42
C LYS A 178 -6.42 -15.37 6.04
N TYR A 179 -5.34 -14.95 5.38
CA TYR A 179 -5.38 -14.55 3.98
C TYR A 179 -5.26 -15.76 3.05
N LYS A 180 -6.30 -16.59 3.01
CA LYS A 180 -6.45 -17.75 2.11
C LYS A 180 -7.91 -18.22 2.06
N PRO A 181 -8.32 -18.93 0.99
CA PRO A 181 -9.67 -19.51 0.91
C PRO A 181 -9.97 -20.46 2.07
N ILE A 182 -11.25 -20.58 2.46
CA ILE A 182 -11.70 -21.46 3.55
C ILE A 182 -11.26 -22.91 3.38
N ASP A 183 -11.33 -23.44 2.15
CA ASP A 183 -10.92 -24.81 1.83
C ASP A 183 -9.43 -25.08 2.14
N ASN A 184 -8.62 -24.03 2.33
CA ASN A 184 -7.20 -24.10 2.66
C ASN A 184 -6.89 -23.81 4.14
N ILE A 185 -7.91 -23.53 4.97
CA ILE A 185 -7.80 -23.47 6.43
C ILE A 185 -7.97 -24.89 6.94
N ARG A 186 -6.88 -25.49 7.45
CA ARG A 186 -6.86 -26.93 7.81
C ARG A 186 -5.92 -27.19 8.97
N GLY A 187 -6.12 -28.31 9.65
CA GLY A 187 -5.12 -28.97 10.51
C GLY A 187 -4.35 -28.04 11.45
N ARG A 188 -3.20 -27.53 11.01
CA ARG A 188 -2.37 -26.60 11.79
C ARG A 188 -3.11 -25.32 12.18
N ASP A 189 -3.94 -24.77 11.29
CA ASP A 189 -4.73 -23.58 11.62
C ASP A 189 -5.72 -23.90 12.74
N TYR A 190 -6.41 -25.06 12.66
CA TYR A 190 -7.35 -25.50 13.71
C TYR A 190 -6.64 -25.66 15.05
N LEU A 191 -5.48 -26.33 15.05
CA LEU A 191 -4.68 -26.50 16.26
C LEU A 191 -4.21 -25.16 16.83
N GLN A 192 -3.88 -24.19 15.99
CA GLN A 192 -3.48 -22.85 16.41
C GLN A 192 -4.61 -22.13 17.16
N VAL A 193 -5.80 -22.04 16.56
CA VAL A 193 -6.95 -21.39 17.21
C VAL A 193 -7.36 -22.12 18.48
N LEU A 194 -7.38 -23.46 18.46
CA LEU A 194 -7.71 -24.25 19.65
C LEU A 194 -6.71 -24.05 20.79
N ALA A 195 -5.40 -24.00 20.48
CA ALA A 195 -4.38 -23.70 21.48
C ALA A 195 -4.58 -22.32 22.10
N TYR A 196 -4.92 -21.31 21.30
CA TYR A 196 -5.22 -19.97 21.80
C TYR A 196 -6.51 -19.94 22.61
N MET A 197 -7.58 -20.57 22.13
CA MET A 197 -8.83 -20.65 22.87
C MET A 197 -8.61 -21.27 24.26
N TYR A 198 -7.90 -22.39 24.31
CA TYR A 198 -7.57 -23.04 25.58
C TYR A 198 -6.70 -22.14 26.46
N ARG A 199 -5.67 -21.50 25.90
CA ARG A 199 -4.78 -20.62 26.65
C ARG A 199 -5.49 -19.41 27.28
N PHE A 200 -6.54 -18.88 26.65
CA PHE A 200 -7.22 -17.67 27.12
C PHE A 200 -8.60 -17.94 27.73
N ASP A 201 -8.94 -19.20 28.00
CA ASP A 201 -10.26 -19.62 28.47
C ASP A 201 -11.39 -19.06 27.58
N ALA A 202 -11.15 -19.04 26.26
CA ALA A 202 -12.06 -18.46 25.30
C ALA A 202 -13.21 -19.43 25.00
N TYR A 203 -14.43 -18.90 25.01
CA TYR A 203 -15.63 -19.67 24.71
C TYR A 203 -15.75 -19.95 23.20
N LYS A 204 -15.32 -19.01 22.35
CA LYS A 204 -15.38 -19.12 20.90
C LYS A 204 -14.09 -18.65 20.24
N GLY A 205 -13.75 -19.33 19.15
CA GLY A 205 -12.71 -18.93 18.21
C GLY A 205 -13.34 -18.61 16.86
N TYR A 206 -12.75 -17.66 16.13
CA TYR A 206 -13.21 -17.30 14.79
C TYR A 206 -12.03 -17.25 13.83
N TYR A 207 -12.26 -17.70 12.59
CA TYR A 207 -11.42 -17.31 11.47
C TYR A 207 -12.03 -16.12 10.75
N ILE A 208 -11.21 -15.13 10.42
CA ILE A 208 -11.58 -14.07 9.49
C ILE A 208 -10.70 -14.19 8.26
N TYR A 209 -11.32 -14.44 7.12
CA TYR A 209 -10.65 -14.67 5.85
C TYR A 209 -11.39 -13.92 4.73
N PRO A 210 -10.70 -13.57 3.64
CA PRO A 210 -11.35 -12.93 2.51
C PRO A 210 -12.23 -13.96 1.79
N GLU A 211 -13.50 -13.62 1.60
CA GLU A 211 -14.46 -14.43 0.86
C GLU A 211 -15.08 -13.59 -0.26
N SER A 212 -15.26 -14.21 -1.43
CA SER A 212 -15.78 -13.55 -2.63
C SER A 212 -17.29 -13.67 -2.78
N ASN A 213 -17.89 -14.64 -2.11
CA ASN A 213 -19.33 -14.93 -2.15
C ASN A 213 -19.98 -14.68 -0.78
N GLU A 214 -21.24 -14.24 -0.77
CA GLU A 214 -22.01 -14.17 0.47
C GLU A 214 -22.40 -15.58 0.91
N GLN A 215 -21.47 -16.25 1.61
CA GLN A 215 -21.71 -17.55 2.23
C GLN A 215 -22.09 -17.38 3.69
N VAL A 216 -23.00 -18.24 4.15
CA VAL A 216 -23.32 -18.35 5.57
C VAL A 216 -22.05 -18.81 6.31
N PRO A 217 -21.69 -18.18 7.44
CA PRO A 217 -20.51 -18.60 8.21
C PRO A 217 -20.58 -20.08 8.59
N GLU A 218 -19.51 -20.83 8.29
CA GLU A 218 -19.41 -22.23 8.70
C GLU A 218 -19.16 -22.31 10.22
N ILE A 219 -19.90 -23.21 10.90
CA ILE A 219 -19.77 -23.43 12.33
C ILE A 219 -19.17 -24.82 12.58
N LEU A 220 -17.93 -24.83 13.05
CA LEU A 220 -17.24 -26.05 13.47
C LEU A 220 -17.50 -26.31 14.96
N LYS A 221 -17.90 -27.54 15.29
CA LYS A 221 -18.09 -27.99 16.67
C LYS A 221 -17.07 -29.08 16.99
N LEU A 222 -16.41 -28.95 18.13
CA LEU A 222 -15.55 -30.02 18.63
C LEU A 222 -16.40 -31.22 19.01
N ASN A 223 -15.92 -32.42 18.65
CA ASN A 223 -16.49 -33.65 19.16
C ASN A 223 -16.22 -33.75 20.67
N SER A 224 -17.18 -34.32 21.40
CA SER A 224 -17.09 -34.58 22.83
C SER A 224 -16.92 -36.08 23.10
N GLY A 225 -16.15 -36.43 24.14
CA GLY A 225 -15.95 -37.81 24.57
C GLY A 225 -14.81 -38.53 23.84
N SER A 226 -14.69 -39.83 24.11
CA SER A 226 -13.73 -40.73 23.47
C SER A 226 -14.46 -41.64 22.48
N THR A 227 -13.87 -41.88 21.31
CA THR A 227 -14.31 -42.93 20.38
C THR A 227 -13.61 -44.28 20.64
N TYR A 228 -12.71 -44.31 21.63
CA TYR A 228 -12.07 -45.50 22.19
C TYR A 228 -12.69 -45.84 23.53
#